data_AF-A0A7C4MCZ1-F1
#
_entry.id   AF-A0A7C4MCZ1-F1
#
_cell.length_a   1.000
_cell.length_b   1.000
_cell.length_c   1.000
_cell.angle_alpha   90.00
_cell.angle_beta   90.00
_cell.angle_gamma   90.00
#
_symmetry.space_group_name_H-M   'P 1'
#
loop_
_entity.id
_entity.type
_entity.pdbx_description
1 polymer ?
#
loop_
_entity_poly.entity_id
_entity_poly.type
_entity_poly.pdbx_seq_one_letter_code
_entity_poly.pdbx_strand_id
1 'polypeptide(L)'
;MRRRLKRQKNQSVLVVRPRFETATQYGWYYQNKYVIEKCKQLNIPYVDLEKTKATKKYFNQAIATYDPVLITGTGHGNPIIFTGQNYSPLLTKYDTKDARLIKGRWLSLLSCEFGQSFDWWIWQGVKGIYGYNRTFYFIAETYPNDIASMFFDAHHTFDLCLLDGLSAKEAFDKTVLTFNKYIANASEDVARHLVWDRDSMVFMGDWRGNPFKSEKERYKIILVGTNTARLWDRVKGRVEIIGECTLEELE
;
A
#
# COMPACT_ATOMS: atom_id res chain seq x y z
N MET A 1 -27.83 -10.90 -26.73
CA MET A 1 -27.46 -10.48 -25.36
C MET A 1 -25.93 -10.26 -25.31
N ARG A 2 -25.43 -9.03 -25.46
CA ARG A 2 -23.97 -8.75 -25.46
C ARG A 2 -23.45 -8.89 -24.02
N ARG A 3 -22.71 -9.96 -23.73
CA ARG A 3 -21.95 -10.09 -22.46
C ARG A 3 -21.00 -8.91 -22.37
N ARG A 4 -21.30 -7.96 -21.48
CA ARG A 4 -20.41 -6.84 -21.14
C ARG A 4 -19.14 -7.48 -20.57
N LEU A 5 -18.04 -7.47 -21.31
CA LEU A 5 -16.73 -7.90 -20.83
C LEU A 5 -16.50 -7.20 -19.49
N LYS A 6 -16.37 -7.97 -18.40
CA LYS A 6 -16.06 -7.41 -17.08
C LYS A 6 -14.76 -6.66 -17.24
N ARG A 7 -14.82 -5.33 -17.16
CA ARG A 7 -13.64 -4.46 -17.15
C ARG A 7 -12.70 -5.01 -16.09
N GLN A 8 -11.54 -5.50 -16.52
CA GLN A 8 -10.51 -6.02 -15.63
C GLN A 8 -10.23 -4.93 -14.59
N LYS A 9 -10.33 -5.27 -13.30
CA LYS A 9 -9.93 -4.33 -12.25
C LYS A 9 -8.44 -4.08 -12.46
N ASN A 10 -8.09 -2.83 -12.76
CA ASN A 10 -6.70 -2.41 -12.85
C ASN A 10 -6.07 -2.64 -11.47
N GLN A 11 -5.07 -3.51 -11.40
CA GLN A 11 -4.27 -3.71 -10.18
C GLN A 11 -3.26 -2.56 -10.03
N SER A 12 -3.76 -1.32 -10.04
CA SER A 12 -2.93 -0.13 -9.98
C SER A 12 -2.84 0.44 -8.57
N VAL A 13 -1.77 1.19 -8.34
CA VAL A 13 -1.52 1.90 -7.09
C VAL A 13 -1.78 3.39 -7.29
N LEU A 14 -2.46 4.03 -6.35
CA LEU A 14 -2.46 5.49 -6.24
C LEU A 14 -1.52 5.90 -5.11
N VAL A 15 -0.52 6.72 -5.43
CA VAL A 15 0.48 7.20 -4.48
C VAL A 15 0.29 8.70 -4.26
N VAL A 16 0.10 9.12 -3.01
CA VAL A 16 -0.17 10.53 -2.62
C VAL A 16 1.05 11.11 -1.92
N ARG A 17 1.79 11.99 -2.60
CA ARG A 17 3.09 12.54 -2.16
C ARG A 17 3.09 14.07 -2.08
N PRO A 18 2.41 14.68 -1.10
CA PRO A 18 2.51 16.12 -0.87
C PRO A 18 3.94 16.50 -0.50
N ARG A 19 4.31 17.76 -0.73
CA ARG A 19 5.61 18.32 -0.34
C ARG A 19 5.47 19.82 -0.15
N PHE A 20 5.37 20.26 1.10
CA PHE A 20 5.25 21.69 1.44
C PHE A 20 5.87 22.09 2.77
N GLU A 21 6.10 21.15 3.67
CA GLU A 21 6.88 21.34 4.88
C GLU A 21 7.79 20.14 5.12
N THR A 22 8.58 20.17 6.19
CA THR A 22 9.62 19.17 6.48
C THR A 22 9.09 17.74 6.43
N ALA A 23 8.03 17.40 7.15
CA ALA A 23 7.54 16.03 7.25
C ALA A 23 7.07 15.45 5.90
N THR A 24 6.29 16.22 5.15
CA THR A 24 5.82 15.88 3.81
C THR A 24 6.97 15.85 2.81
N GLN A 25 8.04 16.62 3.02
CA GLN A 25 9.26 16.51 2.21
C GLN A 25 9.95 15.15 2.39
N TYR A 26 10.10 14.67 3.62
CA TYR A 26 10.64 13.32 3.90
C TYR A 26 9.72 12.23 3.36
N GLY A 27 8.41 12.33 3.60
CA GLY A 27 7.42 11.39 3.04
C GLY A 27 7.45 11.34 1.51
N TRP A 28 7.48 12.49 0.84
CA TRP A 28 7.60 12.58 -0.62
C TRP A 28 8.82 11.82 -1.15
N TYR A 29 9.97 11.96 -0.47
CA TYR A 29 11.21 11.29 -0.84
C TYR A 29 11.13 9.77 -0.63
N TYR A 30 10.75 9.32 0.57
CA TYR A 30 10.77 7.90 0.90
C TYR A 30 9.65 7.10 0.23
N GLN A 31 8.50 7.72 -0.03
CA GLN A 31 7.48 7.09 -0.88
C GLN A 31 7.95 6.89 -2.32
N ASN A 32 8.74 7.83 -2.87
CA ASN A 32 9.36 7.60 -4.17
C ASN A 32 10.34 6.41 -4.08
N LYS A 33 11.26 6.46 -3.11
CA LYS A 33 12.31 5.46 -2.91
C LYS A 33 11.76 4.04 -2.75
N TYR A 34 10.74 3.85 -1.92
CA TYR A 34 10.25 2.51 -1.58
C TYR A 34 9.07 2.08 -2.44
N VAL A 35 8.04 2.92 -2.61
CA VAL A 35 6.81 2.49 -3.29
C VAL A 35 6.93 2.65 -4.80
N ILE A 36 7.31 3.84 -5.29
CA ILE A 36 7.35 4.12 -6.73
C ILE A 36 8.40 3.26 -7.44
N GLU A 37 9.62 3.19 -6.90
CA GLU A 37 10.68 2.35 -7.50
C GLU A 37 10.30 0.86 -7.47
N LYS A 38 9.63 0.37 -6.41
CA LYS A 38 9.13 -1.01 -6.37
C LYS A 38 8.04 -1.27 -7.40
N CYS A 39 7.09 -0.34 -7.57
CA CYS A 39 6.08 -0.45 -8.62
C CYS A 39 6.72 -0.52 -10.02
N LYS A 40 7.75 0.32 -10.30
CA LYS A 40 8.51 0.25 -11.55
C LYS A 40 9.20 -1.10 -11.72
N GLN A 41 9.91 -1.56 -10.70
CA GLN A 41 10.63 -2.84 -10.69
C GLN A 41 9.70 -4.01 -11.02
N LEU A 42 8.49 -4.02 -10.45
CA LEU A 42 7.49 -5.08 -10.64
C LEU A 42 6.56 -4.86 -11.85
N ASN A 43 6.75 -3.79 -12.63
CA ASN A 43 5.84 -3.37 -13.70
C ASN A 43 4.37 -3.24 -13.23
N ILE A 44 4.16 -2.85 -11.97
CA ILE A 44 2.82 -2.57 -11.42
C ILE A 44 2.42 -1.16 -11.84
N PRO A 45 1.26 -0.97 -12.53
CA PRO A 45 0.80 0.35 -12.91
C PRO A 45 0.56 1.23 -11.68
N TYR A 46 0.98 2.49 -11.73
CA TYR A 46 0.75 3.43 -10.64
C TYR A 46 0.37 4.82 -11.15
N VAL A 47 -0.30 5.58 -10.28
CA VAL A 47 -0.66 6.98 -10.46
C VAL A 47 -0.02 7.76 -9.34
N ASP A 48 0.84 8.70 -9.70
CA ASP A 48 1.60 9.49 -8.75
C ASP A 48 1.02 10.91 -8.63
N LEU A 49 0.46 11.21 -7.47
CA LEU A 49 -0.04 12.53 -7.11
C LEU A 49 1.00 13.26 -6.27
N GLU A 50 2.02 13.80 -6.94
CA GLU A 50 3.09 14.54 -6.25
C GLU A 50 2.82 16.04 -6.13
N LYS A 51 3.30 16.64 -5.03
CA LYS A 51 3.32 18.10 -4.81
C LYS A 51 1.92 18.70 -5.03
N THR A 52 1.79 19.64 -5.96
CA THR A 52 0.53 20.33 -6.30
C THR A 52 -0.58 19.41 -6.82
N LYS A 53 -0.25 18.17 -7.23
CA LYS A 53 -1.23 17.15 -7.61
C LYS A 53 -1.81 16.40 -6.41
N ALA A 54 -1.20 16.46 -5.22
CA ALA A 54 -1.72 15.80 -4.02
C ALA A 54 -2.92 16.56 -3.41
N THR A 55 -3.94 16.92 -4.20
CA THR A 55 -5.13 17.66 -3.72
C THR A 55 -6.40 16.86 -3.95
N LYS A 56 -7.49 17.23 -3.26
CA LYS A 56 -8.79 16.53 -3.34
C LYS A 56 -9.28 16.35 -4.78
N LYS A 57 -9.13 17.38 -5.61
CA LYS A 57 -9.54 17.36 -7.02
C LYS A 57 -8.85 16.23 -7.79
N TYR A 58 -7.53 16.17 -7.74
CA TYR A 58 -6.75 15.16 -8.46
C TYR A 58 -6.84 13.78 -7.82
N PHE A 59 -6.99 13.71 -6.50
CA PHE A 59 -7.26 12.46 -5.78
C PHE A 59 -8.57 11.81 -6.26
N ASN A 60 -9.67 12.56 -6.27
CA ASN A 60 -10.96 12.07 -6.75
C ASN A 60 -10.90 11.70 -8.24
N GLN A 61 -10.24 12.53 -9.06
CA GLN A 61 -10.07 12.26 -10.48
C GLN A 61 -9.24 10.99 -10.72
N ALA A 62 -8.15 10.79 -9.99
CA ALA A 62 -7.30 9.62 -10.14
C ALA A 62 -8.04 8.33 -9.78
N ILE A 63 -8.80 8.33 -8.68
CA ILE A 63 -9.59 7.16 -8.29
C ILE A 63 -10.66 6.83 -9.34
N ALA A 64 -11.36 7.85 -9.85
CA ALA A 64 -12.39 7.67 -10.87
C ALA A 64 -11.83 7.17 -12.21
N THR A 65 -10.67 7.67 -12.63
CA THR A 65 -10.06 7.33 -13.92
C THR A 65 -9.40 5.94 -13.88
N TYR A 66 -8.61 5.67 -12.83
CA TYR A 66 -7.69 4.54 -12.83
C TYR A 66 -8.17 3.35 -11.99
N ASP A 67 -9.18 3.53 -11.12
CA ASP A 67 -9.74 2.51 -10.24
C ASP A 67 -8.66 1.72 -9.45
N PRO A 68 -7.78 2.40 -8.69
CA PRO A 68 -6.67 1.75 -8.01
C PRO A 68 -7.16 0.76 -6.95
N VAL A 69 -6.43 -0.36 -6.80
CA VAL A 69 -6.71 -1.38 -5.78
C VAL A 69 -6.07 -1.05 -4.43
N LEU A 70 -4.94 -0.34 -4.46
CA LEU A 70 -4.21 0.16 -3.30
C LEU A 70 -4.05 1.67 -3.42
N ILE A 71 -4.34 2.39 -2.34
CA ILE A 71 -4.01 3.80 -2.18
C ILE A 71 -3.00 3.89 -1.03
N THR A 72 -1.83 4.42 -1.31
CA THR A 72 -0.79 4.68 -0.31
C THR A 72 -0.37 6.15 -0.33
N GLY A 73 0.00 6.71 0.82
CA GLY A 73 0.17 8.15 0.93
C GLY A 73 0.82 8.57 2.24
N THR A 74 1.56 9.67 2.18
CA THR A 74 1.95 10.42 3.37
C THR A 74 1.13 11.71 3.39
N GLY A 75 0.72 12.12 4.58
CA GLY A 75 0.10 13.42 4.78
C GLY A 75 -0.22 13.64 6.24
N HIS A 76 -0.38 14.90 6.64
CA HIS A 76 -0.89 15.17 7.98
C HIS A 76 -2.27 14.59 8.16
N GLY A 77 -2.61 14.35 9.41
CA GLY A 77 -3.92 13.89 9.78
C GLY A 77 -4.16 14.05 11.26
N ASN A 78 -5.38 13.69 11.61
CA ASN A 78 -5.88 13.60 12.96
C ASN A 78 -6.91 12.45 12.98
N PRO A 79 -7.65 12.22 14.07
CA PRO A 79 -8.61 11.11 14.15
C PRO A 79 -9.75 11.16 13.14
N ILE A 80 -9.93 12.23 12.37
CA ILE A 80 -11.03 12.37 11.41
C ILE A 80 -10.60 12.74 10.00
N ILE A 81 -9.37 13.22 9.75
CA ILE A 81 -8.96 13.72 8.43
C ILE A 81 -7.59 13.17 8.05
N PHE A 82 -7.45 12.75 6.78
CA PHE A 82 -6.18 12.56 6.08
C PHE A 82 -6.04 13.66 5.02
N THR A 83 -4.89 14.34 4.99
CA THR A 83 -4.64 15.48 4.11
C THR A 83 -3.62 15.18 3.01
N GLY A 84 -3.61 16.00 1.97
CA GLY A 84 -2.57 16.07 0.95
C GLY A 84 -1.82 17.41 1.01
N GLN A 85 -1.58 18.01 -0.15
CA GLN A 85 -0.81 19.24 -0.31
C GLN A 85 -1.46 20.41 0.42
N ASN A 86 -0.66 21.18 1.15
CA ASN A 86 -1.07 22.36 1.92
C ASN A 86 -2.28 22.07 2.81
N TYR A 87 -2.27 20.93 3.49
CA TYR A 87 -3.35 20.45 4.37
C TYR A 87 -4.71 20.24 3.67
N SER A 88 -4.75 20.12 2.34
CA SER A 88 -5.99 19.86 1.60
C SER A 88 -6.61 18.52 2.05
N PRO A 89 -7.82 18.49 2.65
CA PRO A 89 -8.43 17.25 3.11
C PRO A 89 -8.71 16.30 1.94
N LEU A 90 -8.19 15.08 2.00
CA LEU A 90 -8.39 14.03 0.99
C LEU A 90 -9.41 12.99 1.41
N LEU A 91 -9.42 12.62 2.69
CA LEU A 91 -10.42 11.73 3.28
C LEU A 91 -10.87 12.32 4.61
N THR A 92 -12.18 12.45 4.78
CA THR A 92 -12.79 12.94 6.03
C THR A 92 -13.77 11.90 6.58
N LYS A 93 -13.59 11.48 7.83
CA LYS A 93 -14.52 10.61 8.55
C LYS A 93 -15.93 11.23 8.50
N TYR A 94 -16.93 10.41 8.30
CA TYR A 94 -18.35 10.80 8.10
C TYR A 94 -18.68 11.47 6.75
N ASP A 95 -17.72 11.73 5.87
CA ASP A 95 -18.04 12.12 4.49
C ASP A 95 -18.41 10.88 3.65
N THR A 96 -19.69 10.76 3.32
CA THR A 96 -20.21 9.62 2.55
C THR A 96 -19.72 9.58 1.10
N LYS A 97 -19.28 10.71 0.52
CA LYS A 97 -18.68 10.74 -0.82
C LYS A 97 -17.29 10.12 -0.78
N ASP A 98 -16.51 10.44 0.26
CA ASP A 98 -15.18 9.87 0.47
C ASP A 98 -15.27 8.37 0.74
N ALA A 99 -16.17 7.97 1.64
CA ALA A 99 -16.46 6.56 1.93
C ALA A 99 -16.78 5.77 0.66
N ARG A 100 -17.66 6.30 -0.20
CA ARG A 100 -18.01 5.68 -1.48
C ARG A 100 -16.82 5.59 -2.43
N LEU A 101 -15.99 6.63 -2.46
CA LEU A 101 -14.83 6.73 -3.34
C LEU A 101 -13.80 5.64 -3.03
N ILE A 102 -13.54 5.35 -1.75
CA ILE A 102 -12.53 4.36 -1.35
C ILE A 102 -13.09 2.96 -1.06
N LYS A 103 -14.41 2.78 -1.13
CA LYS A 103 -15.05 1.47 -0.93
C LYS A 103 -14.42 0.38 -1.81
N GLY A 104 -14.13 -0.76 -1.20
CA GLY A 104 -13.59 -1.94 -1.87
C GLY A 104 -12.09 -1.88 -2.20
N ARG A 105 -11.37 -0.88 -1.68
CA ARG A 105 -9.93 -0.67 -1.87
C ARG A 105 -9.15 -0.93 -0.59
N TRP A 106 -7.84 -1.04 -0.75
CA TRP A 106 -6.87 -1.11 0.33
C TRP A 106 -6.22 0.25 0.53
N LEU A 107 -5.90 0.57 1.78
CA LEU A 107 -5.25 1.82 2.17
C LEU A 107 -3.98 1.54 2.99
N SER A 108 -2.93 2.33 2.76
CA SER A 108 -1.70 2.35 3.57
C SER A 108 -1.26 3.80 3.74
N LEU A 109 -1.54 4.39 4.90
CA LEU A 109 -1.44 5.83 5.09
C LEU A 109 -0.49 6.15 6.24
N LEU A 110 0.60 6.84 5.91
CA LEU A 110 1.44 7.50 6.90
C LEU A 110 0.76 8.82 7.27
N SER A 111 -0.11 8.75 8.28
CA SER A 111 -0.83 9.90 8.79
C SER A 111 -1.10 9.76 10.27
N CYS A 112 -0.68 10.76 11.05
CA CYS A 112 -0.82 10.78 12.50
C CYS A 112 -2.29 10.60 12.91
N GLU A 113 -2.53 9.70 13.86
CA GLU A 113 -3.82 9.48 14.54
C GLU A 113 -5.00 9.04 13.67
N PHE A 114 -4.88 9.04 12.35
CA PHE A 114 -5.96 8.65 11.43
C PHE A 114 -6.42 7.19 11.65
N GLY A 115 -5.52 6.35 12.18
CA GLY A 115 -5.77 5.00 12.67
C GLY A 115 -6.93 4.87 13.67
N GLN A 116 -7.24 5.93 14.41
CA GLN A 116 -8.37 5.97 15.35
C GLN A 116 -9.74 5.94 14.64
N SER A 117 -9.78 6.11 13.31
CA SER A 117 -11.02 6.09 12.51
C SER A 117 -11.20 4.83 11.64
N PHE A 118 -10.27 3.87 11.72
CA PHE A 118 -10.24 2.74 10.80
C PHE A 118 -11.49 1.86 10.90
N ASP A 119 -12.07 1.75 12.09
CA ASP A 119 -13.34 1.07 12.34
C ASP A 119 -14.46 1.57 11.41
N TRP A 120 -14.61 2.89 11.29
CA TRP A 120 -15.62 3.51 10.45
C TRP A 120 -15.35 3.26 8.97
N TRP A 121 -14.09 3.38 8.52
CA TRP A 121 -13.74 3.12 7.12
C TRP A 121 -13.93 1.66 6.71
N ILE A 122 -13.61 0.72 7.59
CA ILE A 122 -13.91 -0.71 7.38
C ILE A 122 -15.42 -0.94 7.30
N TRP A 123 -16.21 -0.31 8.17
CA TRP A 123 -17.67 -0.38 8.10
C TRP A 123 -18.23 0.20 6.78
N GLN A 124 -17.58 1.23 6.22
CA GLN A 124 -17.91 1.78 4.89
C GLN A 124 -17.48 0.87 3.72
N GLY A 125 -16.75 -0.22 3.99
CA GLY A 125 -16.37 -1.24 3.03
C GLY A 125 -14.97 -1.07 2.45
N VAL A 126 -14.07 -0.35 3.11
CA VAL A 126 -12.61 -0.49 2.86
C VAL A 126 -12.21 -1.94 3.16
N LYS A 127 -11.34 -2.52 2.32
CA LYS A 127 -10.95 -3.95 2.45
C LYS A 127 -9.91 -4.17 3.54
N GLY A 128 -8.95 -3.26 3.62
CA GLY A 128 -7.89 -3.27 4.61
C GLY A 128 -7.24 -1.90 4.66
N ILE A 129 -6.84 -1.49 5.85
CA ILE A 129 -6.25 -0.18 6.09
C ILE A 129 -5.13 -0.29 7.11
N TYR A 130 -3.95 0.22 6.75
CA TYR A 130 -2.76 0.31 7.58
C TYR A 130 -2.38 1.78 7.83
N GLY A 131 -1.88 2.10 9.02
CA GLY A 131 -1.42 3.42 9.42
C GLY A 131 -1.19 3.51 10.92
N TYR A 132 -1.41 4.68 11.53
CA TYR A 132 -1.06 4.92 12.93
C TYR A 132 -2.25 5.49 13.73
N ASN A 133 -2.49 4.95 14.92
CA ASN A 133 -3.52 5.46 15.84
C ASN A 133 -2.99 6.54 16.81
N ARG A 134 -1.71 6.88 16.73
CA ARG A 134 -1.05 7.98 17.43
C ARG A 134 -0.16 8.77 16.46
N THR A 135 0.49 9.81 16.96
CA THR A 135 1.51 10.56 16.21
C THR A 135 2.64 9.65 15.75
N PHE A 136 3.02 9.75 14.48
CA PHE A 136 4.23 9.12 13.94
C PHE A 136 5.40 10.09 14.07
N TYR A 137 6.51 9.63 14.64
CA TYR A 137 7.73 10.43 14.79
C TYR A 137 8.82 9.97 13.84
N PHE A 138 9.75 10.86 13.52
CA PHE A 138 11.00 10.51 12.86
C PHE A 138 12.00 11.65 13.11
N ILE A 139 13.28 11.34 12.98
CA ILE A 139 14.35 12.31 13.22
C ILE A 139 14.74 13.00 11.92
N ALA A 140 14.64 14.32 11.91
CA ALA A 140 14.76 15.16 10.72
C ALA A 140 15.90 16.18 10.87
N GLU A 141 17.16 15.72 10.85
CA GLU A 141 18.33 16.59 10.98
C GLU A 141 18.78 17.17 9.63
N THR A 142 19.30 16.32 8.75
CA THR A 142 19.71 16.68 7.38
C THR A 142 18.80 15.98 6.36
N TYR A 143 18.47 16.66 5.27
CA TYR A 143 17.50 16.13 4.31
C TYR A 143 18.15 15.57 3.04
N PRO A 144 17.81 14.33 2.62
CA PRO A 144 17.37 13.22 3.48
C PRO A 144 18.54 12.75 4.37
N ASN A 145 18.25 12.06 5.48
CA ASN A 145 19.28 11.43 6.33
C ASN A 145 18.99 9.95 6.58
N ASP A 146 20.06 9.23 6.96
CA ASP A 146 20.03 7.80 7.19
C ASP A 146 19.21 7.40 8.42
N ILE A 147 19.10 8.27 9.44
CA ILE A 147 18.30 8.00 10.63
C ILE A 147 16.82 7.94 10.27
N ALA A 148 16.31 8.95 9.54
CA ALA A 148 14.94 8.96 9.03
C ALA A 148 14.66 7.71 8.18
N SER A 149 15.66 7.22 7.44
CA SER A 149 15.48 6.04 6.59
C SER A 149 15.01 4.81 7.37
N MET A 150 15.38 4.67 8.64
CA MET A 150 14.96 3.57 9.51
C MET A 150 13.44 3.58 9.76
N PHE A 151 12.88 4.77 10.03
CA PHE A 151 11.45 4.96 10.28
C PHE A 151 10.63 4.69 9.01
N PHE A 152 11.06 5.26 7.89
CA PHE A 152 10.34 5.14 6.63
C PHE A 152 10.50 3.76 5.99
N ASP A 153 11.66 3.09 6.11
CA ASP A 153 11.82 1.71 5.65
C ASP A 153 10.93 0.75 6.45
N ALA A 154 10.88 0.92 7.77
CA ALA A 154 9.98 0.14 8.62
C ALA A 154 8.52 0.34 8.22
N HIS A 155 8.04 1.58 8.11
CA HIS A 155 6.68 1.88 7.66
C HIS A 155 6.37 1.27 6.28
N HIS A 156 7.23 1.54 5.29
CA HIS A 156 7.00 1.08 3.92
C HIS A 156 7.25 -0.41 3.71
N THR A 157 7.82 -1.13 4.68
CA THR A 157 7.87 -2.60 4.64
C THR A 157 6.48 -3.20 4.41
N PHE A 158 5.42 -2.57 4.96
CA PHE A 158 4.05 -3.03 4.73
C PHE A 158 3.66 -2.92 3.25
N ASP A 159 3.87 -1.75 2.64
CA ASP A 159 3.59 -1.51 1.22
C ASP A 159 4.39 -2.46 0.32
N LEU A 160 5.69 -2.62 0.60
CA LEU A 160 6.60 -3.48 -0.15
C LEU A 160 6.14 -4.94 -0.13
N CYS A 161 5.74 -5.44 1.04
CA CYS A 161 5.24 -6.81 1.18
C CYS A 161 3.91 -7.01 0.43
N LEU A 162 3.00 -6.04 0.49
CA LEU A 162 1.77 -6.12 -0.30
C LEU A 162 2.08 -6.14 -1.81
N LEU A 163 2.97 -5.28 -2.29
CA LEU A 163 3.40 -5.26 -3.68
C LEU A 163 4.03 -6.59 -4.13
N ASP A 164 4.74 -7.27 -3.23
CA ASP A 164 5.31 -8.61 -3.45
C ASP A 164 4.29 -9.76 -3.34
N GLY A 165 3.00 -9.45 -3.13
CA GLY A 165 1.92 -10.46 -3.11
C GLY A 165 1.71 -11.16 -1.77
N LEU A 166 2.35 -10.69 -0.68
CA LEU A 166 2.18 -11.26 0.67
C LEU A 166 0.84 -10.82 1.29
N SER A 167 0.21 -11.67 2.10
CA SER A 167 -1.01 -11.29 2.82
C SER A 167 -0.77 -10.09 3.75
N ALA A 168 -1.84 -9.38 4.11
CA ALA A 168 -1.76 -8.27 5.06
C ALA A 168 -1.17 -8.68 6.42
N LYS A 169 -1.44 -9.91 6.90
CA LYS A 169 -0.83 -10.45 8.12
C LYS A 169 0.68 -10.59 7.99
N GLU A 170 1.15 -11.20 6.90
CA GLU A 170 2.59 -11.36 6.65
C GLU A 170 3.29 -10.00 6.47
N ALA A 171 2.64 -9.06 5.79
CA ALA A 171 3.13 -7.69 5.64
C ALA A 171 3.27 -6.99 6.99
N PHE A 172 2.24 -7.07 7.86
CA PHE A 172 2.27 -6.47 9.19
C PHE A 172 3.34 -7.10 10.08
N ASP A 173 3.47 -8.43 10.07
CA ASP A 173 4.49 -9.13 10.85
C ASP A 173 5.90 -8.74 10.40
N LYS A 174 6.13 -8.64 9.08
CA LYS A 174 7.41 -8.18 8.55
C LYS A 174 7.71 -6.73 8.92
N THR A 175 6.71 -5.85 8.93
CA THR A 175 6.86 -4.48 9.43
C THR A 175 7.30 -4.47 10.90
N VAL A 176 6.67 -5.28 11.77
CA VAL A 176 7.10 -5.42 13.18
C VAL A 176 8.56 -5.86 13.27
N LEU A 177 8.96 -6.86 12.47
CA LEU A 177 10.33 -7.35 12.44
C LEU A 177 11.33 -6.28 11.95
N THR A 178 10.96 -5.48 10.95
CA THR A 178 11.80 -4.37 10.47
C THR A 178 11.97 -3.30 11.54
N PHE A 179 10.89 -2.90 12.24
CA PHE A 179 11.01 -2.00 13.39
C PHE A 179 11.95 -2.59 14.46
N ASN A 180 11.75 -3.85 14.85
CA ASN A 180 12.59 -4.50 15.86
C ASN A 180 14.07 -4.57 15.46
N LYS A 181 14.35 -4.82 14.17
CA LYS A 181 15.71 -4.76 13.63
C LYS A 181 16.32 -3.37 13.83
N TYR A 182 15.60 -2.29 13.51
CA TYR A 182 16.13 -0.94 13.70
C TYR A 182 16.28 -0.56 15.17
N ILE A 183 15.31 -0.91 16.02
CA ILE A 183 15.36 -0.67 17.47
C ILE A 183 16.63 -1.29 18.08
N ALA A 184 16.99 -2.51 17.68
CA ALA A 184 18.16 -3.21 18.22
C ALA A 184 19.52 -2.59 17.82
N ASN A 185 19.56 -1.74 16.79
CA ASN A 185 20.80 -1.19 16.24
C ASN A 185 20.89 0.35 16.34
N ALA A 186 19.85 1.01 16.83
CA ALA A 186 19.78 2.46 16.93
C ALA A 186 20.33 2.98 18.27
N SER A 187 20.69 4.26 18.34
CA SER A 187 20.96 4.92 19.62
C SER A 187 19.68 4.96 20.47
N GLU A 188 19.82 5.12 21.79
CA GLU A 188 18.68 5.10 22.72
C GLU A 188 17.58 6.10 22.34
N ASP A 189 17.96 7.32 21.97
CA ASP A 189 17.02 8.38 21.58
C ASP A 189 16.24 8.01 20.30
N VAL A 190 16.92 7.44 19.30
CA VAL A 190 16.29 6.99 18.06
C VAL A 190 15.38 5.77 18.33
N ALA A 191 15.87 4.81 19.13
CA ALA A 191 15.14 3.58 19.47
C ALA A 191 13.83 3.89 20.19
N ARG A 192 13.79 4.90 21.07
CA ARG A 192 12.57 5.33 21.77
C ARG A 192 11.45 5.72 20.80
N HIS A 193 11.76 6.49 19.76
CA HIS A 193 10.79 6.88 18.75
C HIS A 193 10.37 5.69 17.87
N LEU A 194 11.32 4.82 17.48
CA LEU A 194 10.99 3.59 16.73
C LEU A 194 10.05 2.66 17.51
N VAL A 195 10.27 2.49 18.82
CA VAL A 195 9.37 1.72 19.70
C VAL A 195 7.98 2.35 19.70
N TRP A 196 7.91 3.67 19.86
CA TRP A 196 6.65 4.40 19.84
C TRP A 196 5.87 4.18 18.54
N ASP A 197 6.52 4.32 17.39
CA ASP A 197 5.85 4.18 16.08
C ASP A 197 5.41 2.74 15.83
N ARG A 198 6.26 1.74 16.17
CA ARG A 198 5.92 0.32 16.09
C ARG A 198 4.66 0.01 16.92
N ASP A 199 4.58 0.52 18.14
CA ASP A 199 3.46 0.22 19.03
C ASP A 199 2.20 1.06 18.71
N SER A 200 2.35 2.09 17.87
CA SER A 200 1.26 2.96 17.39
C SER A 200 0.68 2.54 16.04
N MET A 201 1.35 1.64 15.31
CA MET A 201 0.86 1.18 14.02
C MET A 201 -0.32 0.23 14.20
N VAL A 202 -1.30 0.35 13.31
CA VAL A 202 -2.52 -0.45 13.34
C VAL A 202 -2.88 -0.91 11.94
N PHE A 203 -3.45 -2.11 11.87
CA PHE A 203 -4.14 -2.60 10.67
C PHE A 203 -5.54 -3.06 11.05
N MET A 204 -6.52 -2.76 10.20
CA MET A 204 -7.87 -3.31 10.29
C MET A 204 -8.34 -3.77 8.90
N GLY A 205 -9.17 -4.82 8.87
CA GLY A 205 -9.75 -5.38 7.65
C GLY A 205 -9.38 -6.85 7.41
N ASP A 206 -9.25 -7.23 6.14
CA ASP A 206 -8.95 -8.60 5.74
C ASP A 206 -7.47 -8.94 5.96
N TRP A 207 -7.15 -9.65 7.04
CA TRP A 207 -5.78 -10.07 7.35
C TRP A 207 -5.18 -11.09 6.37
N ARG A 208 -6.01 -11.82 5.63
CA ARG A 208 -5.56 -12.87 4.69
C ARG A 208 -5.47 -12.37 3.26
N GLY A 209 -6.08 -11.23 2.96
CA GLY A 209 -6.12 -10.64 1.64
C GLY A 209 -4.84 -9.92 1.24
N ASN A 210 -4.74 -9.64 -0.06
CA ASN A 210 -3.75 -8.74 -0.68
C ASN A 210 -4.44 -7.95 -1.83
N PRO A 211 -4.16 -6.64 -2.02
CA PRO A 211 -4.65 -5.87 -3.18
C PRO A 211 -4.22 -6.42 -4.55
N PHE A 212 -3.06 -7.06 -4.62
CA PHE A 212 -2.45 -7.72 -5.76
C PHE A 212 -2.58 -9.24 -5.59
N LYS A 213 -3.26 -9.88 -6.53
CA LYS A 213 -3.28 -11.34 -6.60
C LYS A 213 -1.87 -11.82 -6.94
N SER A 214 -1.36 -12.79 -6.20
CA SER A 214 -0.10 -13.45 -6.54
C SER A 214 -0.19 -14.10 -7.93
N GLU A 215 0.94 -14.21 -8.64
CA GLU A 215 0.98 -14.96 -9.92
C GLU A 215 0.50 -16.42 -9.74
N LYS A 216 0.70 -17.00 -8.55
CA LYS A 216 0.17 -18.33 -8.18
C LYS A 216 -1.36 -18.40 -8.23
N GLU A 217 -2.07 -17.30 -7.97
CA GLU A 217 -3.52 -17.25 -8.17
C GLU A 217 -3.92 -16.88 -9.60
N ARG A 218 -3.03 -16.22 -10.35
CA ARG A 218 -3.24 -15.91 -11.77
C ARG A 218 -3.22 -17.18 -12.59
N TYR A 219 -2.34 -18.12 -12.30
CA TYR A 219 -2.19 -19.32 -13.09
C TYR A 219 -2.77 -20.54 -12.36
N LYS A 220 -3.68 -21.27 -13.00
CA LYS A 220 -4.02 -22.63 -12.58
C LYS A 220 -3.15 -23.58 -13.41
N ILE A 221 -2.36 -24.42 -12.75
CA ILE A 221 -1.71 -25.53 -13.45
C ILE A 221 -2.81 -26.46 -13.96
N ILE A 222 -2.79 -26.72 -15.26
CA ILE A 222 -3.61 -27.73 -15.92
C ILE A 222 -2.64 -28.74 -16.51
N LEU A 223 -2.69 -29.97 -16.01
CA LEU A 223 -1.96 -31.09 -16.59
C LEU A 223 -2.70 -31.55 -17.86
N VAL A 224 -1.98 -31.67 -18.98
CA VAL A 224 -2.52 -32.10 -20.27
C VAL A 224 -1.70 -33.28 -20.80
N GLY A 225 -1.65 -34.37 -20.02
CA GLY A 225 -0.88 -35.58 -20.35
C GLY A 225 0.11 -35.94 -19.25
N THR A 226 0.96 -36.95 -19.51
CA THR A 226 1.94 -37.44 -18.52
C THR A 226 3.12 -36.48 -18.34
N ASN A 227 3.49 -35.68 -19.35
CA ASN A 227 4.72 -34.86 -19.36
C ASN A 227 4.51 -33.40 -19.83
N THR A 228 3.29 -32.88 -19.82
CA THR A 228 3.00 -31.52 -20.30
C THR A 228 2.07 -30.78 -19.35
N ALA A 229 2.61 -29.78 -18.65
CA ALA A 229 1.83 -28.82 -17.91
C ALA A 229 1.52 -27.59 -18.77
N ARG A 230 0.30 -27.08 -18.64
CA ARG A 230 -0.08 -25.78 -19.19
C ARG A 230 -0.53 -24.89 -18.05
N LEU A 231 -0.22 -23.61 -18.11
CA LEU A 231 -0.80 -22.65 -17.18
C LEU A 231 -2.06 -22.06 -17.80
N TRP A 232 -3.18 -22.23 -17.12
CA TRP A 232 -4.36 -21.45 -17.39
C TRP A 232 -4.23 -20.10 -16.73
N ASP A 233 -4.03 -19.05 -17.53
CA ASP A 233 -4.09 -17.68 -17.06
C ASP A 233 -5.56 -17.36 -16.74
N ARG A 234 -5.92 -17.44 -15.45
CA ARG A 234 -7.25 -17.12 -14.92
C ARG A 234 -7.64 -15.67 -15.17
N VAL A 235 -6.66 -14.79 -15.41
CA VAL A 235 -6.88 -13.37 -15.70
C VAL A 235 -7.20 -13.17 -17.18
N LYS A 236 -6.46 -13.80 -18.09
CA LYS A 236 -6.73 -13.72 -19.54
C LYS A 236 -7.84 -14.66 -20.00
N GLY A 237 -8.25 -15.63 -19.17
CA GLY A 237 -9.25 -16.63 -19.52
C GLY A 237 -8.79 -17.55 -20.66
N ARG A 238 -7.48 -17.74 -20.81
CA ARG A 238 -6.87 -18.57 -21.86
C ARG A 238 -5.70 -19.37 -21.31
N VAL A 239 -5.37 -20.43 -22.02
CA VAL A 239 -4.18 -21.25 -21.73
C VAL A 239 -2.97 -20.58 -22.36
N GLU A 240 -1.91 -20.40 -21.58
CA GLU A 240 -0.59 -20.01 -22.08
C GLU A 240 0.33 -21.23 -21.99
N ILE A 241 1.05 -21.52 -23.08
CA ILE A 241 1.96 -22.66 -23.18
C ILE A 241 3.30 -22.24 -22.58
N ILE A 242 3.80 -22.98 -21.60
CA ILE A 242 5.10 -22.73 -20.97
C ILE A 242 5.97 -23.95 -21.21
N GLY A 243 6.42 -24.12 -22.45
CA GLY A 243 7.33 -25.20 -22.83
C GLY A 243 6.89 -26.61 -22.39
N GLU A 244 7.84 -27.54 -22.41
CA GLU A 244 7.75 -28.81 -21.69
C GLU A 244 8.42 -28.59 -20.32
N CYS A 245 7.74 -28.95 -19.23
CA CYS A 245 8.35 -29.04 -17.90
C CYS A 245 7.86 -30.31 -17.21
N THR A 246 8.70 -30.84 -16.33
CA THR A 246 8.45 -32.03 -15.51
C THR A 246 7.57 -31.68 -14.31
N LEU A 247 6.87 -32.68 -13.76
CA LEU A 247 6.05 -32.52 -12.55
C LEU A 247 6.89 -32.07 -11.33
N GLU A 248 8.14 -32.50 -11.25
CA GLU A 248 9.08 -32.11 -10.19
C GLU A 248 9.50 -30.63 -10.26
N GLU A 249 9.43 -30.00 -11.44
CA GLU A 249 9.69 -28.57 -11.60
C GLU A 249 8.49 -27.68 -11.22
N LEU A 250 7.33 -28.28 -10.92
CA LEU A 250 6.07 -27.59 -10.63
C LEU A 250 5.63 -27.64 -9.16
N GLU A 251 6.27 -28.48 -8.34
CA GLU A 251 6.07 -28.56 -6.88
C GLU A 251 6.93 -27.53 -6.14
#